data_AF-A0A259T8L3-F1
#
_entry.id   AF-A0A259T8L3-F1
#
_cell.length_a   1.000
_cell.length_b   1.000
_cell.length_c   1.000
_cell.angle_alpha   90.00
_cell.angle_beta   90.00
_cell.angle_gamma   90.00
#
_symmetry.space_group_name_H-M   'P 1'
#
loop_
_entity.id
_entity.type
_entity.pdbx_description
1 polymer ?
#
loop_
_entity_poly.entity_id
_entity_poly.type
_entity_poly.pdbx_seq_one_letter_code
_entity_poly.pdbx_strand_id
1 'polypeptide(L)'
;MRSFSFVFLILCFLISGCSGGTQIDRSMRYDFTEPYKFPFEVNDVRTEIAIDNPDYLQQYVFHYKNKQTKQEINYILSKVIGNPEEASKQSNHPVKLKNGKQAYYKEDDTSQFIFWDSENGFLARFVYYIDGNTERLGSNKLAQSDLIDLINQVQQ
;
A
#
# COMPACT_ATOMS: atom_id res chain seq x y z
N MET A 1 26.16 25.61 60.06
CA MET A 1 25.39 24.55 59.37
C MET A 1 24.21 25.15 58.65
N ARG A 2 24.14 24.97 57.32
CA ARG A 2 22.95 24.85 56.45
C ARG A 2 23.24 25.44 55.07
N SER A 3 24.18 24.79 54.38
CA SER A 3 24.31 24.87 52.92
C SER A 3 23.34 23.85 52.33
N PHE A 4 22.05 24.16 52.36
CA PHE A 4 21.01 23.40 51.66
C PHE A 4 20.28 24.39 50.77
N SER A 5 20.66 24.51 49.50
CA SER A 5 19.75 25.11 48.50
C SER A 5 20.13 24.96 47.03
N PHE A 6 21.37 24.64 46.64
CA PHE A 6 21.69 24.64 45.20
C PHE A 6 21.82 23.25 44.56
N VAL A 7 22.10 22.21 45.33
CA VAL A 7 22.30 20.85 44.77
C VAL A 7 20.99 20.16 44.38
N PHE A 8 19.90 20.45 45.09
CA PHE A 8 18.60 19.81 44.82
C PHE A 8 17.90 20.33 43.56
N LEU A 9 18.18 21.58 43.16
CA LEU A 9 17.53 22.23 42.02
C LEU A 9 18.15 21.80 40.67
N ILE A 10 19.42 21.40 40.67
CA ILE A 10 20.11 20.88 39.48
C ILE A 10 19.73 19.41 39.20
N LEU A 11 19.39 18.63 40.23
CA LEU A 11 19.00 17.23 40.06
C LEU A 11 17.63 17.07 39.38
N CYS A 12 16.71 18.03 39.57
CA CYS A 12 15.37 17.98 38.97
C CYS A 12 15.37 18.21 37.44
N PHE A 13 16.41 18.86 36.88
CA PHE A 13 16.50 19.10 35.43
C PHE A 13 17.03 17.90 34.64
N LEU A 14 17.65 16.91 35.29
CA LEU A 14 18.23 15.75 34.60
C LEU A 14 17.26 14.58 34.41
N ILE A 15 16.06 14.64 35.03
CA ILE A 15 15.07 13.54 34.97
C ILE A 15 13.92 13.84 33.99
N SER A 16 13.86 15.06 33.45
CA SER A 16 12.79 15.52 32.55
C SER A 16 13.29 15.56 31.11
N GLY A 17 13.59 14.42 30.49
CA GLY A 17 14.13 14.49 29.13
C GLY A 17 14.32 13.22 28.33
N CYS A 18 13.64 12.12 28.64
CA CYS A 18 13.54 11.00 27.70
C CYS A 18 12.10 10.46 27.64
N SER A 19 11.12 11.32 27.29
CA SER A 19 9.96 10.80 26.57
C SER A 19 10.39 10.66 25.10
N GLY A 20 11.18 9.63 24.81
CA GLY A 20 11.38 9.16 23.45
C GLY A 20 10.09 8.51 22.97
N GLY A 21 9.03 9.32 22.81
CA GLY A 21 7.87 8.91 22.06
C GLY A 21 8.35 8.67 20.64
N THR A 22 8.32 7.42 20.20
CA THR A 22 8.65 7.04 18.83
C THR A 22 7.80 7.92 17.91
N GLN A 23 8.40 8.92 17.27
CA GLN A 23 7.68 9.79 16.37
C GLN A 23 7.32 8.95 15.15
N ILE A 24 6.09 8.47 15.09
CA ILE A 24 5.59 7.71 13.95
C ILE A 24 5.57 8.67 12.76
N ASP A 25 6.34 8.35 11.72
CA ASP A 25 6.36 9.15 10.50
C ASP A 25 5.02 9.02 9.76
N ARG A 26 4.18 10.05 9.89
CA ARG A 26 2.89 10.19 9.23
C ARG A 26 3.01 10.77 7.81
N SER A 27 4.23 11.01 7.31
CA SER A 27 4.44 11.55 5.98
C SER A 27 3.90 10.60 4.91
N MET A 28 3.12 11.13 3.99
CA MET A 28 2.70 10.47 2.75
C MET A 28 3.55 10.88 1.55
N ARG A 29 4.71 11.49 1.78
CA ARG A 29 5.65 11.83 0.70
C ARG A 29 6.21 10.52 0.16
N TYR A 30 5.65 10.09 -0.95
CA TYR A 30 6.08 8.93 -1.69
C TYR A 30 6.06 9.30 -3.17
N ASP A 31 7.23 9.23 -3.80
CA ASP A 31 7.34 9.35 -5.24
C ASP A 31 6.93 8.01 -5.84
N PHE A 32 5.71 7.92 -6.36
CA PHE A 32 5.20 6.71 -6.99
C PHE A 32 5.43 6.71 -8.50
N THR A 33 5.71 5.54 -9.03
CA THR A 33 5.73 5.28 -10.48
C THR A 33 4.39 4.69 -10.87
N GLU A 34 3.74 5.26 -11.88
CA GLU A 34 2.51 4.71 -12.45
C GLU A 34 2.84 3.74 -13.60
N PRO A 35 2.08 2.64 -13.76
CA PRO A 35 2.22 1.77 -14.92
C PRO A 35 1.77 2.51 -16.19
N TYR A 36 2.43 2.22 -17.30
CA TYR A 36 2.16 2.85 -18.61
C TYR A 36 1.67 1.86 -19.66
N LYS A 37 1.81 0.55 -19.40
CA LYS A 37 1.35 -0.52 -20.28
C LYS A 37 0.38 -1.43 -19.53
N PHE A 38 -0.86 -1.48 -20.03
CA PHE A 38 -1.97 -2.21 -19.43
C PHE A 38 -2.39 -3.41 -20.31
N PRO A 39 -3.00 -4.45 -19.72
CA PRO A 39 -3.48 -5.62 -20.45
C PRO A 39 -4.80 -5.39 -21.21
N PHE A 40 -5.35 -4.18 -21.14
CA PHE A 40 -6.50 -3.72 -21.92
C PHE A 40 -6.35 -2.23 -22.22
N GLU A 41 -7.16 -1.71 -23.15
CA GLU A 41 -7.18 -0.29 -23.47
C GLU A 41 -7.72 0.53 -22.30
N VAL A 42 -6.94 1.50 -21.79
CA VAL A 42 -7.38 2.41 -20.74
C VAL A 42 -7.81 3.73 -21.37
N ASN A 43 -9.02 4.20 -21.06
CA ASN A 43 -9.56 5.46 -21.56
C ASN A 43 -10.22 6.33 -20.48
N ASP A 44 -10.07 5.92 -19.22
CA ASP A 44 -10.44 6.70 -18.06
C ASP A 44 -9.43 6.46 -16.95
N VAL A 45 -8.79 7.54 -16.49
CA VAL A 45 -7.78 7.51 -15.44
C VAL A 45 -8.17 8.52 -14.38
N ARG A 46 -8.15 8.10 -13.12
CA ARG A 46 -8.38 8.98 -11.97
C ARG A 46 -7.56 8.53 -10.77
N THR A 47 -7.27 9.47 -9.90
CA THR A 47 -6.60 9.21 -8.62
C THR A 47 -7.48 9.69 -7.49
N GLU A 48 -7.58 8.89 -6.44
CA GLU A 48 -8.23 9.25 -5.19
C GLU A 48 -7.26 9.03 -4.01
N ILE A 49 -7.39 9.89 -3.00
CA ILE A 49 -6.75 9.69 -1.71
C ILE A 49 -7.83 9.16 -0.79
N ALA A 50 -7.77 7.87 -0.49
CA ALA A 50 -8.69 7.23 0.44
C ALA A 50 -8.09 7.29 1.85
N ILE A 51 -8.73 8.06 2.72
CA ILE A 51 -8.40 8.17 4.13
C ILE A 51 -9.56 7.56 4.91
N ASP A 52 -9.41 6.32 5.37
CA ASP A 52 -10.41 5.68 6.22
C ASP A 52 -10.27 6.21 7.65
N ASN A 53 -9.06 6.12 8.20
CA ASN A 53 -8.69 6.77 9.45
C ASN A 53 -7.25 7.31 9.36
N PRO A 54 -7.02 8.63 9.46
CA PRO A 54 -5.70 9.24 9.28
C PRO A 54 -4.66 8.77 10.29
N ASP A 55 -5.07 8.17 11.41
CA ASP A 55 -4.17 7.60 12.41
C ASP A 55 -3.86 6.11 12.20
N TYR A 56 -4.51 5.43 11.23
CA TYR A 56 -4.38 3.98 11.01
C TYR A 56 -4.09 3.57 9.56
N LEU A 57 -4.80 4.15 8.58
CA LEU A 57 -4.67 3.76 7.18
C LEU A 57 -4.86 4.96 6.25
N GLN A 58 -3.84 5.22 5.45
CA GLN A 58 -3.89 6.20 4.38
C GLN A 58 -3.54 5.53 3.06
N GLN A 59 -4.33 5.78 2.02
CA GLN A 59 -4.19 5.11 0.72
C GLN A 59 -4.20 6.11 -0.43
N TYR A 60 -3.32 5.85 -1.41
CA TYR A 60 -3.47 6.38 -2.76
C TYR A 60 -4.03 5.29 -3.65
N VAL A 61 -5.12 5.59 -4.36
CA VAL A 61 -5.75 4.66 -5.30
C VAL A 61 -5.75 5.31 -6.68
N PHE A 62 -5.13 4.64 -7.64
CA PHE A 62 -5.11 5.03 -9.05
C PHE A 62 -6.00 4.06 -9.81
N HIS A 63 -7.00 4.58 -10.49
CA HIS A 63 -7.94 3.80 -11.29
C HIS A 63 -7.57 3.91 -12.76
N TYR A 64 -7.51 2.76 -13.41
CA TYR A 64 -7.27 2.63 -14.84
C TYR A 64 -8.40 1.82 -15.43
N LYS A 65 -9.30 2.50 -16.14
CA LYS A 65 -10.57 1.94 -16.58
C LYS A 65 -10.73 2.01 -18.10
N ASN A 66 -11.38 0.98 -18.63
CA ASN A 66 -12.03 1.02 -19.93
C ASN A 66 -13.53 1.24 -19.73
N LYS A 67 -14.07 2.38 -20.16
CA LYS A 67 -15.51 2.68 -19.98
C LYS A 67 -16.43 1.77 -20.78
N GLN A 68 -15.97 1.21 -21.90
CA GLN A 68 -16.76 0.38 -22.80
C GLN A 68 -16.78 -1.08 -22.35
N THR A 69 -15.62 -1.65 -22.01
CA THR A 69 -15.51 -3.04 -21.52
C THR A 69 -15.74 -3.16 -20.02
N LYS A 70 -15.82 -2.03 -19.31
CA LYS A 70 -15.98 -1.92 -17.85
C LYS A 70 -14.84 -2.56 -17.03
N GLN A 71 -13.75 -2.93 -17.70
CA GLN A 71 -12.54 -3.44 -17.05
C GLN A 71 -11.87 -2.32 -16.28
N GLU A 72 -11.42 -2.62 -15.06
CA GLU A 72 -10.79 -1.65 -14.19
C GLU A 72 -9.64 -2.30 -13.43
N ILE A 73 -8.48 -1.62 -13.43
CA ILE A 73 -7.35 -1.94 -12.56
C ILE A 73 -7.17 -0.79 -11.59
N ASN A 74 -7.14 -1.11 -10.30
CA ASN A 74 -6.77 -0.19 -9.26
C ASN A 74 -5.35 -0.49 -8.80
N TYR A 75 -4.45 0.49 -8.91
CA TYR A 75 -3.17 0.48 -8.19
C TYR A 75 -3.38 1.16 -6.83
N ILE A 76 -3.14 0.44 -5.75
CA ILE A 76 -3.37 0.95 -4.39
C ILE A 76 -2.08 0.90 -3.60
N LEU A 77 -1.67 2.05 -3.09
CA LEU A 77 -0.56 2.21 -2.15
C LEU A 77 -1.12 2.49 -0.78
N SER A 78 -0.89 1.59 0.18
CA SER A 78 -1.41 1.69 1.54
C SER A 78 -0.28 1.90 2.55
N LYS A 79 -0.31 2.99 3.31
CA LYS A 79 0.55 3.14 4.49
C LYS A 79 -0.26 2.74 5.72
N VAL A 80 0.12 1.64 6.35
CA VAL A 80 -0.47 1.25 7.64
C VAL A 80 0.33 1.93 8.75
N ILE A 81 -0.33 2.81 9.50
CA ILE A 81 0.27 3.55 10.61
C ILE A 81 0.07 2.70 11.87
N GLY A 82 1.04 1.86 12.20
CA GLY A 82 1.01 1.01 13.40
C GLY A 82 1.37 -0.45 13.11
N ASN A 83 0.36 -1.29 12.89
CA ASN A 83 0.53 -2.74 12.70
C ASN A 83 0.04 -3.14 11.29
N PRO A 84 0.94 -3.37 10.32
CA PRO A 84 0.55 -3.86 9.00
C PRO A 84 -0.08 -5.24 9.19
N GLU A 85 -1.35 -5.37 8.79
CA GLU A 85 -2.12 -6.60 8.92
C GLU A 85 -1.37 -7.78 8.25
N GLU A 86 -0.97 -8.78 9.04
CA GLU A 86 -0.41 -10.05 8.54
C GLU A 86 -1.45 -10.91 7.79
N ALA A 87 -2.70 -10.43 7.71
CA ALA A 87 -3.82 -11.05 7.01
C ALA A 87 -3.52 -11.37 5.53
N SER A 88 -2.53 -10.69 4.94
CA SER A 88 -2.10 -10.85 3.56
C SER A 88 -1.26 -12.12 3.29
N LYS A 89 -0.80 -12.87 4.30
CA LYS A 89 0.10 -14.03 4.08
C LYS A 89 -0.57 -15.40 4.12
N GLN A 90 -1.75 -15.54 4.72
CA GLN A 90 -2.28 -16.85 5.11
C GLN A 90 -3.06 -17.63 4.02
N SER A 91 -3.33 -17.06 2.85
CA SER A 91 -4.16 -17.73 1.82
C SER A 91 -3.76 -17.43 0.38
N ASN A 92 -2.55 -16.92 0.15
CA ASN A 92 -2.17 -16.37 -1.16
C ASN A 92 -1.03 -17.13 -1.81
N HIS A 93 -1.07 -17.24 -3.14
CA HIS A 93 -0.05 -17.94 -3.92
C HIS A 93 1.21 -17.06 -4.01
N PRO A 94 2.36 -17.51 -3.49
CA PRO A 94 3.60 -16.75 -3.60
C PRO A 94 4.08 -16.69 -5.05
N VAL A 95 4.45 -15.49 -5.50
CA VAL A 95 4.99 -15.20 -6.84
C VAL A 95 6.31 -14.46 -6.71
N LYS A 96 7.36 -14.94 -7.38
CA LYS A 96 8.65 -14.22 -7.44
C LYS A 96 8.62 -13.13 -8.49
N LEU A 97 9.07 -11.94 -8.12
CA LEU A 97 9.19 -10.79 -9.02
C LEU A 97 10.57 -10.73 -9.68
N LYS A 98 10.72 -9.92 -10.75
CA LYS A 98 11.96 -9.83 -11.53
C LYS A 98 13.15 -9.31 -10.69
N ASN A 99 12.88 -8.45 -9.72
CA ASN A 99 13.88 -7.92 -8.78
C ASN A 99 14.17 -8.86 -7.59
N GLY A 100 13.63 -10.07 -7.58
CA GLY A 100 13.81 -11.05 -6.50
C GLY A 100 12.91 -10.84 -5.28
N LYS A 101 12.11 -9.76 -5.23
CA LYS A 101 11.10 -9.56 -4.16
C LYS A 101 9.96 -10.57 -4.30
N GLN A 102 9.25 -10.78 -3.19
CA GLN A 102 8.11 -11.67 -3.09
C GLN A 102 6.81 -10.87 -3.24
N ALA A 103 5.93 -11.32 -4.14
CA ALA A 103 4.54 -10.90 -4.22
C ALA A 103 3.61 -12.06 -3.88
N TYR A 104 2.34 -11.75 -3.70
CA TYR A 104 1.31 -12.72 -3.37
C TYR A 104 0.09 -12.48 -4.26
N TYR A 105 -0.35 -13.54 -4.94
CA TYR A 105 -1.49 -13.52 -5.83
C TYR A 105 -2.70 -14.17 -5.17
N LYS A 106 -3.87 -13.55 -5.38
CA LYS A 106 -5.17 -14.06 -4.96
C LYS A 106 -6.18 -13.81 -6.06
N GLU A 107 -7.17 -14.69 -6.14
CA GLU A 107 -8.28 -14.56 -7.07
C GLU A 107 -9.55 -15.06 -6.41
N ASP A 108 -10.66 -14.42 -6.75
CA ASP A 108 -12.02 -14.92 -6.52
C ASP A 108 -12.84 -14.86 -7.82
N ASP A 109 -14.13 -15.18 -7.73
CA ASP A 109 -15.03 -15.24 -8.88
C ASP A 109 -15.12 -13.92 -9.68
N THR A 110 -14.89 -12.78 -9.03
CA THR A 110 -15.20 -11.44 -9.57
C THR A 110 -13.96 -10.54 -9.67
N SER A 111 -12.84 -10.93 -9.06
CA SER A 111 -11.64 -10.09 -8.99
C SER A 111 -10.32 -10.86 -8.87
N GLN A 112 -9.24 -10.22 -9.30
CA GLN A 112 -7.86 -10.70 -9.16
C GLN A 112 -7.04 -9.66 -8.39
N PHE A 113 -6.21 -10.14 -7.47
CA PHE A 113 -5.38 -9.32 -6.60
C PHE A 113 -3.93 -9.77 -6.69
N ILE A 114 -3.02 -8.81 -6.73
CA ILE A 114 -1.61 -9.08 -6.45
C ILE A 114 -1.06 -7.98 -5.55
N PHE A 115 -0.33 -8.34 -4.51
CA PHE A 115 0.21 -7.38 -3.55
C PHE A 115 1.63 -7.75 -3.11
N TRP A 116 2.38 -6.72 -2.70
CA TRP A 116 3.79 -6.82 -2.33
C TRP A 116 4.18 -5.70 -1.39
N ASP A 117 5.23 -5.93 -0.62
CA ASP A 117 5.85 -4.89 0.21
C ASP A 117 6.61 -3.90 -0.69
N SER A 118 6.13 -2.66 -0.73
CA SER A 118 6.76 -1.55 -1.43
C SER A 118 7.73 -0.81 -0.50
N GLU A 119 8.40 0.21 -1.04
CA GLU A 119 9.34 1.01 -0.27
C GLU A 119 8.64 1.83 0.81
N ASN A 120 9.42 2.32 1.79
CA ASN A 120 8.96 3.26 2.83
C ASN A 120 7.77 2.78 3.68
N GLY A 121 7.61 1.45 3.82
CA GLY A 121 6.55 0.85 4.64
C GLY A 121 5.17 0.85 4.00
N PHE A 122 5.08 1.08 2.68
CA PHE A 122 3.84 0.97 1.94
C PHE A 122 3.57 -0.49 1.51
N LEU A 123 2.35 -0.95 1.70
CA LEU A 123 1.83 -2.14 1.04
C LEU A 123 1.22 -1.71 -0.30
N ALA A 124 1.77 -2.24 -1.39
CA ALA A 124 1.28 -1.97 -2.73
C ALA A 124 0.45 -3.14 -3.26
N ARG A 125 -0.61 -2.85 -4.00
CA ARG A 125 -1.46 -3.86 -4.61
C ARG A 125 -2.05 -3.41 -5.93
N PHE A 126 -2.21 -4.36 -6.85
CA PHE A 126 -3.10 -4.22 -8.00
C PHE A 126 -4.37 -5.03 -7.75
N VAL A 127 -5.51 -4.43 -8.05
CA VAL A 127 -6.82 -5.08 -8.02
C VAL A 127 -7.45 -4.96 -9.39
N TYR A 128 -7.81 -6.07 -9.99
CA TYR A 128 -8.53 -6.12 -11.26
C TYR A 128 -9.95 -6.63 -11.04
N TYR A 129 -10.92 -5.98 -11.66
CA TYR A 129 -12.32 -6.40 -11.71
C TYR A 129 -13.03 -5.85 -12.95
N ILE A 130 -14.27 -6.28 -13.14
CA ILE A 130 -15.17 -5.79 -14.19
C ILE A 130 -16.46 -5.29 -13.53
N ASP A 131 -16.98 -4.19 -14.04
CA ASP A 131 -18.24 -3.58 -13.61
C ASP A 131 -18.36 -3.39 -12.09
N GLY A 132 -17.33 -2.81 -11.48
CA GLY A 132 -17.32 -2.57 -10.04
C GLY A 132 -17.35 -3.83 -9.18
N ASN A 133 -16.78 -4.93 -9.67
CA ASN A 133 -16.70 -6.23 -8.98
C ASN A 133 -18.06 -6.92 -8.79
N THR A 134 -19.03 -6.62 -9.67
CA THR A 134 -20.37 -7.22 -9.63
C THR A 134 -20.53 -8.39 -10.61
N GLU A 135 -19.67 -8.46 -11.63
CA GLU A 135 -19.68 -9.51 -12.65
C GLU A 135 -18.57 -10.54 -12.41
N ARG A 136 -18.83 -11.79 -12.78
CA ARG A 136 -17.80 -12.84 -12.79
C ARG A 136 -16.79 -12.58 -13.90
N LEU A 137 -15.51 -12.81 -13.62
CA LEU A 137 -14.45 -12.56 -14.61
C LEU A 137 -14.53 -13.48 -15.83
N GLY A 138 -14.79 -14.77 -15.63
CA GLY A 138 -14.93 -15.75 -16.71
C GLY A 138 -13.78 -15.67 -17.74
N SER A 139 -14.12 -15.43 -19.01
CA SER A 139 -13.15 -15.29 -20.10
C SER A 139 -12.38 -13.97 -20.10
N ASN A 140 -12.82 -12.98 -19.33
CA ASN A 140 -12.17 -11.67 -19.21
C ASN A 140 -11.11 -11.65 -18.09
N LYS A 141 -10.83 -12.79 -17.48
CA LYS A 141 -9.74 -12.97 -16.51
C LYS A 141 -8.40 -12.64 -17.16
N LEU A 142 -7.57 -11.87 -16.45
CA LEU A 142 -6.21 -11.58 -16.89
C LEU A 142 -5.29 -12.77 -16.62
N ALA A 143 -4.24 -12.91 -17.42
CA ALA A 143 -3.18 -13.83 -17.06
C ALA A 143 -2.46 -13.30 -15.82
N GLN A 144 -2.02 -14.18 -14.93
CA GLN A 144 -1.24 -13.78 -13.76
C GLN A 144 0.02 -12.99 -14.17
N SER A 145 0.61 -13.30 -15.33
CA SER A 145 1.73 -12.57 -15.91
C SER A 145 1.41 -11.10 -16.19
N ASP A 146 0.18 -10.76 -16.56
CA ASP A 146 -0.22 -9.38 -16.86
C ASP A 146 -0.15 -8.52 -15.60
N LEU A 147 -0.59 -9.06 -14.47
CA LEU A 147 -0.51 -8.40 -13.17
C LEU A 147 0.95 -8.31 -12.68
N ILE A 148 1.76 -9.34 -12.91
CA ILE A 148 3.19 -9.31 -12.59
C ILE A 148 3.92 -8.25 -13.42
N ASP A 149 3.58 -8.10 -14.70
CA ASP A 149 4.17 -7.09 -15.57
C ASP A 149 3.80 -5.66 -15.15
N LEU A 150 2.62 -5.44 -14.58
CA LEU A 150 2.28 -4.15 -13.94
C LEU A 150 3.16 -3.87 -12.72
N ILE A 151 3.40 -4.86 -11.86
CA ILE A 151 4.31 -4.71 -10.71
C ILE A 151 5.71 -4.31 -11.17
N ASN A 152 6.23 -5.02 -12.16
CA ASN A 152 7.58 -4.77 -12.65
C ASN A 152 7.75 -3.36 -13.25
N GLN A 153 6.67 -2.73 -13.73
CA GLN A 153 6.71 -1.35 -14.23
C GLN A 153 6.88 -0.31 -13.11
N VAL A 154 6.30 -0.57 -11.93
CA VAL A 154 6.22 0.41 -10.82
C VAL A 154 7.28 0.21 -9.74
N GLN A 155 8.02 -0.91 -9.77
CA GLN A 155 9.09 -1.25 -8.82
C GLN A 155 10.51 -0.90 -9.32
N GLN A 156 10.64 0.04 -10.25
CA GLN A 156 11.93 0.45 -10.83
C GLN A 156 12.87 1.04 -9.78
#